data_AF-A0A350QJ95-F1
#
_entry.id   AF-A0A350QJ95-F1
#
_cell.length_a   1.000
_cell.length_b   1.000
_cell.length_c   1.000
_cell.angle_alpha   90.00
_cell.angle_beta   90.00
_cell.angle_gamma   90.00
#
_symmetry.space_group_name_H-M   'P 1'
#
loop_
_entity.id
_entity.type
_entity.pdbx_description
1 polymer ?
#
loop_
_entity_poly.entity_id
_entity_poly.type
_entity_poly.pdbx_seq_one_letter_code
_entity_poly.pdbx_strand_id
1 'polypeptide(L)' 'NTKLIKYLASKYPIEYVLGHSEYHRFRDTSWWKETDASYFTEKNDPDIAFMNRLRSQLSELSLKPLP' A
#
# COMPACT_ATOMS: atom_id res chain seq x y z
N ASN A 1 -10.43 -7.17 -3.91
CA ASN A 1 -9.29 -6.86 -3.02
C ASN A 1 -9.67 -6.85 -1.54
N THR A 2 -10.72 -6.13 -1.14
CA THR A 2 -11.11 -5.93 0.28
C THR A 2 -11.23 -7.21 1.11
N LYS A 3 -11.92 -8.26 0.62
CA LYS A 3 -12.06 -9.54 1.34
C LYS A 3 -10.71 -10.20 1.67
N LEU A 4 -9.79 -10.21 0.70
CA LEU A 4 -8.47 -10.79 0.88
C LEU A 4 -7.64 -9.98 1.88
N ILE A 5 -7.69 -8.65 1.80
CA ILE A 5 -6.97 -7.78 2.73
C ILE A 5 -7.46 -8.00 4.16
N LYS A 6 -8.78 -8.05 4.39
CA LYS A 6 -9.35 -8.35 5.72
C LYS A 6 -8.93 -9.72 6.24
N TYR A 7 -8.93 -10.74 5.37
CA TYR A 7 -8.47 -12.08 5.72
C TYR A 7 -6.98 -12.14 6.10
N LEU A 8 -6.13 -11.38 5.41
CA LEU A 8 -4.70 -11.34 5.74
C LEU A 8 -4.45 -10.52 7.01
N ALA A 9 -5.18 -9.42 7.19
CA ALA A 9 -5.09 -8.57 8.38
C ALA A 9 -5.57 -9.28 9.66
N SER A 10 -6.46 -10.29 9.55
CA SER A 10 -6.82 -11.12 10.70
C SER A 10 -5.75 -12.16 11.06
N LYS A 11 -4.81 -12.42 10.15
CA LYS A 11 -3.74 -13.43 10.32
C LYS A 11 -2.39 -12.83 10.64
N TYR A 12 -2.14 -11.61 10.18
CA TYR A 12 -0.84 -10.95 10.25
C TYR A 12 -1.01 -9.50 10.70
N PRO A 13 -0.02 -8.94 11.41
CA PRO A 13 -0.03 -7.54 11.83
C PRO A 13 0.27 -6.62 10.63
N ILE A 14 -0.72 -6.47 9.74
CA ILE A 14 -0.59 -5.60 8.57
C ILE A 14 -0.72 -4.15 9.01
N GLU A 15 0.35 -3.38 8.80
CA GLU A 15 0.39 -1.97 9.14
C GLU A 15 -0.02 -1.06 7.97
N TYR A 16 0.24 -1.46 6.72
CA TYR A 16 0.06 -0.62 5.54
C TYR A 16 -0.68 -1.34 4.42
N VAL A 17 -1.51 -0.59 3.69
CA VAL A 17 -2.07 -1.00 2.39
C VAL A 17 -1.81 0.13 1.40
N LEU A 18 -1.00 -0.17 0.39
CA LEU A 18 -0.61 0.73 -0.68
C LEU A 18 -0.91 0.11 -2.05
N GLY A 19 -1.22 0.96 -3.01
CA GLY A 19 -1.29 0.62 -4.42
C GLY A 19 0.09 0.56 -5.03
N HIS A 20 0.20 -0.11 -6.17
CA HIS A 20 1.44 -0.13 -6.94
C HIS A 20 1.81 1.27 -7.50
N SER A 21 0.88 2.21 -7.56
CA SER A 21 1.17 3.61 -7.86
C SER A 21 1.81 4.37 -6.70
N GLU A 22 1.76 3.85 -5.47
CA GLU A 22 2.14 4.57 -4.24
C GLU A 22 3.42 4.04 -3.60
N TYR A 23 4.00 2.92 -4.08
CA TYR A 23 5.19 2.29 -3.48
C TYR A 23 6.40 3.23 -3.37
N HIS A 24 6.52 4.16 -4.31
CA HIS A 24 7.58 5.17 -4.34
C HIS A 24 7.63 6.08 -3.10
N ARG A 25 6.54 6.18 -2.34
CA ARG A 25 6.47 6.95 -1.08
C ARG A 25 7.32 6.34 0.03
N PHE A 26 7.63 5.06 -0.06
CA PHE A 26 8.42 4.38 0.96
C PHE A 26 9.93 4.55 0.76
N ARG A 27 10.39 5.23 -0.31
CA ARG A 27 11.82 5.38 -0.66
C ARG A 27 12.71 5.86 0.48
N ASP A 28 12.20 6.74 1.32
CA ASP A 28 12.93 7.31 2.46
C ASP A 28 12.70 6.55 3.79
N THR A 29 12.12 5.35 3.73
CA THR A 29 11.82 4.52 4.90
C THR A 29 12.69 3.26 4.95
N SER A 30 12.81 2.65 6.13
CA SER A 30 13.51 1.37 6.30
C SER A 30 12.88 0.18 5.56
N TRP A 31 11.66 0.35 5.03
CA TRP A 31 10.97 -0.67 4.23
C TRP A 31 11.46 -0.69 2.78
N TRP A 32 12.05 0.39 2.29
CA TRP A 32 12.60 0.45 0.95
C TRP A 32 13.97 -0.22 0.90
N LYS A 33 13.99 -1.41 0.29
CA LYS A 33 15.20 -2.22 0.14
C LYS A 33 15.72 -2.24 -1.30
N GLU A 34 15.07 -1.51 -2.21
CA GLU A 34 15.53 -1.41 -3.58
C GLU A 34 16.81 -0.57 -3.63
N THR A 35 17.84 -1.13 -4.27
CA THR A 35 19.18 -0.54 -4.38
C THR A 35 19.53 -0.15 -5.81
N ASP A 36 18.80 -0.67 -6.79
CA ASP A 36 18.94 -0.33 -8.20
C ASP A 36 18.05 0.87 -8.55
N ALA A 37 18.69 2.01 -8.82
CA ALA A 37 18.01 3.24 -9.21
C ALA A 37 17.28 3.10 -10.57
N SER A 38 17.68 2.17 -11.43
CA SER A 38 17.07 1.92 -12.74
C SER A 38 15.87 0.98 -12.69
N TYR A 39 15.64 0.31 -11.56
CA TYR A 39 14.47 -0.56 -11.37
C TYR A 39 13.17 0.23 -11.15
N PHE A 40 13.28 1.53 -10.83
CA PHE A 40 12.12 2.38 -10.63
C PHE A 40 11.31 2.52 -11.92
N THR A 41 10.10 1.96 -11.92
CA THR A 41 9.13 2.15 -12.99
C THR A 41 7.97 2.98 -12.45
N GLU A 42 7.76 4.16 -13.04
CA GLU A 42 6.58 4.96 -12.73
C GLU A 42 5.33 4.25 -13.25
N LYS A 43 4.43 3.91 -12.34
CA LYS A 43 3.16 3.25 -12.63
C LYS A 43 2.03 4.03 -12.01
N ASN A 44 1.00 4.29 -12.80
CA ASN A 44 -0.18 5.04 -12.37
C ASN A 44 -1.31 4.12 -11.89
N ASP A 45 -1.09 2.80 -11.92
CA ASP A 45 -2.06 1.79 -11.52
C ASP A 45 -1.79 1.28 -10.08
N PRO A 46 -2.84 1.12 -9.23
CA PRO A 46 -4.20 1.62 -9.39
C PRO A 46 -4.30 3.14 -9.20
N ASP A 47 -5.36 3.75 -9.70
CA ASP A 47 -5.58 5.19 -9.57
C ASP A 47 -5.94 5.61 -8.12
N ILE A 48 -5.78 6.90 -7.84
CA ILE A 48 -6.04 7.50 -6.51
C ILE A 48 -7.49 7.28 -6.07
N ALA A 49 -8.46 7.38 -6.98
CA ALA A 49 -9.87 7.21 -6.64
C ALA A 49 -10.19 5.76 -6.26
N PHE A 50 -9.56 4.78 -6.93
CA PHE A 50 -9.62 3.38 -6.55
C PHE A 50 -9.06 3.16 -5.14
N MET A 51 -7.86 3.68 -4.85
CA MET A 51 -7.24 3.52 -3.53
C MET A 51 -8.07 4.16 -2.43
N ASN A 52 -8.66 5.32 -2.67
CA ASN A 52 -9.56 5.98 -1.72
C ASN A 52 -10.82 5.16 -1.44
N ARG A 53 -11.47 4.61 -2.49
CA ARG A 53 -12.62 3.70 -2.33
C ARG A 53 -12.24 2.39 -1.63
N LEU A 54 -11.06 1.86 -1.89
CA LEU A 54 -10.58 0.64 -1.23
C LEU A 54 -10.35 0.88 0.26
N ARG A 55 -9.65 1.96 0.63
CA ARG A 55 -9.36 2.30 2.02
C ARG A 55 -10.61 2.63 2.82
N SER A 56 -11.62 3.26 2.22
CA SER A 56 -12.89 3.53 2.92
C SER A 56 -13.64 2.25 3.33
N GLN A 57 -13.44 1.15 2.60
CA GLN A 57 -13.99 -0.17 2.92
C GLN A 57 -13.15 -0.98 3.92
N LEU A 58 -11.99 -0.45 4.32
CA LEU A 58 -11.03 -1.03 5.25
C LEU A 58 -10.88 -0.16 6.51
N SER A 59 -11.81 0.78 6.74
CA SER A 59 -11.75 1.75 7.85
C SER A 59 -11.81 1.11 9.23
N GLU A 60 -12.29 -0.13 9.32
CA GLU A 60 -12.25 -0.93 10.55
C GLU A 60 -10.87 -1.53 10.84
N LEU A 61 -9.98 -1.59 9.83
CA LEU A 61 -8.61 -2.02 10.03
C LEU A 61 -7.79 -0.81 10.53
N SER A 62 -7.00 -1.00 11.58
CA SER A 62 -6.11 0.04 12.13
C SER A 62 -4.85 0.24 11.26
N LEU A 63 -5.04 0.47 9.97
CA LEU A 63 -3.97 0.72 9.01
C LEU A 63 -3.37 2.11 9.23
N LYS A 64 -2.05 2.19 9.13
CA LYS A 64 -1.30 3.45 9.19
C LYS A 64 -1.46 4.25 7.89
N PRO A 65 -1.43 5.59 7.97
CA PRO A 65 -1.34 6.43 6.77
C PRO A 65 -0.02 6.15 6.04
N LEU A 66 -0.01 6.37 4.71
CA LEU A 66 1.23 6.28 3.95
C LEU A 66 2.20 7.39 4.38
N PRO A 67 3.52 7.12 4.34
CA PRO A 67 4.55 8.15 4.48
C PRO A 67 4.39 9.30 3.47
#